data_AF-A0A828T3I4-F1
#
_entry.id   AF-A0A828T3I4-F1
#
_cell.length_a   1.000
_cell.length_b   1.000
_cell.length_c   1.000
_cell.angle_alpha   90.00
_cell.angle_beta   90.00
_cell.angle_gamma   90.00
#
_symmetry.space_group_name_H-M   'P 1'
#
loop_
_entity.id
_entity.type
_entity.pdbx_description
1 polymer ?
#
loop_
_entity_poly.entity_id
_entity_poly.type
_entity_poly.pdbx_seq_one_letter_code
_entity_poly.pdbx_strand_id
1 'polypeptide(L)'
;MFDSAKAKIGKKLPVEDDSIFEKIVEVSKNLKKYNLTPDRMGCTDGGVQIYFEIVQVSLGNGNYEEKLRQVEPILKKLTELYPGKAGVLHLENYDAESESIPFVPAA
;
A
#
# COMPACT_ATOMS: atom_id res chain seq x y z
N MET A 1 -3.03 6.98 16.34
CA MET A 1 -2.02 6.16 17.02
C MET A 1 -2.71 5.04 17.81
N PHE A 2 -2.27 3.79 17.59
CA PHE A 2 -2.80 2.62 18.28
C PHE A 2 -2.23 2.52 19.71
N ASP A 3 -3.08 2.31 20.70
CA ASP A 3 -2.69 2.12 22.11
C ASP A 3 -2.83 0.65 22.50
N SER A 4 -1.71 -0.07 22.49
CA SER A 4 -1.69 -1.51 22.76
C SER A 4 -2.13 -1.86 24.19
N ALA A 5 -1.94 -0.96 25.17
CA ALA A 5 -2.35 -1.19 26.55
C ALA A 5 -3.87 -1.19 26.71
N LYS A 6 -4.60 -0.55 25.80
CA LYS A 6 -6.07 -0.53 25.78
C LYS A 6 -6.68 -1.70 25.00
N ALA A 7 -5.87 -2.51 24.31
CA ALA A 7 -6.37 -3.62 23.51
C ALA A 7 -6.97 -4.73 24.41
N LYS A 8 -8.13 -5.26 23.99
CA LYS A 8 -8.84 -6.33 24.70
C LYS A 8 -9.29 -7.40 23.71
N ILE A 9 -9.12 -8.67 24.08
CA ILE A 9 -9.57 -9.81 23.27
C ILE A 9 -11.08 -9.70 23.01
N GLY A 10 -11.49 -9.95 21.77
CA GLY A 10 -12.89 -9.88 21.34
C GLY A 10 -13.47 -8.46 21.25
N LYS A 11 -12.64 -7.41 21.39
CA LYS A 11 -13.03 -6.02 21.18
C LYS A 11 -12.32 -5.44 19.96
N LYS A 12 -12.94 -4.44 19.33
CA LYS A 12 -12.32 -3.64 18.27
C LYS A 12 -11.01 -3.03 18.81
N LEU A 13 -9.96 -3.03 17.99
CA LEU A 13 -8.69 -2.45 18.40
C LEU A 13 -8.84 -0.93 18.61
N PRO A 14 -8.27 -0.37 19.69
CA PRO A 14 -8.33 1.06 19.99
C PRO A 14 -7.39 1.85 19.06
N VAL A 15 -7.94 2.34 17.96
CA VAL A 15 -7.28 3.23 17.00
C VAL A 15 -8.02 4.57 16.96
N GLU A 16 -7.30 5.65 16.67
CA GLU A 16 -7.89 7.00 16.59
C GLU A 16 -8.84 7.16 15.39
N ASP A 17 -8.43 6.66 14.22
CA ASP A 17 -9.24 6.62 13.00
C ASP A 17 -9.60 5.17 12.70
N ASP A 18 -10.87 4.83 12.85
CA ASP A 18 -11.37 3.48 12.69
C ASP A 18 -11.81 3.17 11.25
N SER A 19 -11.82 4.16 10.35
CA SER A 19 -11.98 3.96 8.91
C SER A 19 -10.85 3.10 8.32
N ILE A 20 -9.73 2.99 9.04
CA ILE A 20 -8.60 2.16 8.63
C ILE A 20 -8.97 0.69 8.44
N PHE A 21 -9.91 0.15 9.22
CA PHE A 21 -10.34 -1.24 9.06
C PHE A 21 -11.07 -1.45 7.73
N GLU A 22 -11.86 -0.46 7.28
CA GLU A 22 -12.54 -0.52 5.98
C GLU A 22 -11.53 -0.45 4.84
N LYS A 23 -10.54 0.45 4.95
CA LYS A 23 -9.42 0.56 3.99
C LYS A 23 -8.64 -0.75 3.89
N ILE A 24 -8.30 -1.38 5.03
CA ILE A 24 -7.60 -2.68 5.06
C ILE A 24 -8.43 -3.76 4.36
N VAL A 25 -9.74 -3.82 4.61
CA VAL A 25 -10.64 -4.79 3.96
C VAL A 25 -10.71 -4.55 2.45
N GLU A 26 -10.85 -3.30 2.02
CA GLU A 26 -10.91 -2.93 0.61
C GLU A 26 -9.62 -3.27 -0.14
N VAL A 27 -8.47 -2.90 0.43
CA VAL A 27 -7.15 -3.23 -0.13
C VAL A 27 -6.98 -4.76 -0.19
N SER A 28 -7.33 -5.49 0.88
CA SER A 28 -7.22 -6.95 0.91
C SER A 28 -8.06 -7.65 -0.17
N LYS A 29 -9.27 -7.16 -0.44
CA LYS A 29 -10.12 -7.67 -1.52
C LYS A 29 -9.46 -7.46 -2.89
N ASN A 30 -8.90 -6.27 -3.13
CA ASN A 30 -8.24 -5.94 -4.38
C ASN A 30 -6.91 -6.69 -4.56
N LEU A 31 -6.12 -6.88 -3.50
CA LEU A 31 -4.91 -7.73 -3.52
C LEU A 31 -5.25 -9.14 -3.98
N LYS A 32 -6.32 -9.74 -3.43
CA LYS A 32 -6.81 -11.05 -3.87
C LYS A 32 -7.28 -11.05 -5.32
N LYS A 33 -8.02 -10.02 -5.75
CA LYS A 33 -8.52 -9.86 -7.13
C LYS A 33 -7.37 -9.86 -8.16
N TYR A 34 -6.26 -9.21 -7.83
CA TYR A 34 -5.09 -9.09 -8.70
C TYR A 34 -3.98 -10.10 -8.39
N ASN A 35 -4.25 -11.09 -7.53
CA ASN A 35 -3.29 -12.11 -7.11
C ASN A 35 -1.95 -11.54 -6.58
N LEU A 36 -2.02 -10.41 -5.89
CA LEU A 36 -0.90 -9.73 -5.27
C LEU A 36 -0.69 -10.22 -3.84
N THR A 37 0.55 -10.52 -3.49
CA THR A 37 0.95 -11.08 -2.18
C THR A 37 2.02 -10.21 -1.52
N PRO A 38 1.66 -9.03 -0.97
CA PRO A 38 2.63 -8.20 -0.27
C PRO A 38 3.09 -8.85 1.03
N ASP A 39 4.35 -8.64 1.41
CA ASP A 39 4.94 -9.14 2.65
C ASP A 39 4.36 -8.43 3.89
N ARG A 40 3.99 -7.16 3.71
CA ARG A 40 3.46 -6.30 4.77
C ARG A 40 2.48 -5.28 4.24
N MET A 41 1.50 -4.93 5.06
CA MET A 41 0.64 -3.76 4.89
C MET A 41 0.82 -2.86 6.12
N GLY A 42 0.92 -1.56 5.88
CA GLY A 42 1.01 -0.53 6.90
C GLY A 42 -0.04 0.56 6.68
N CYS A 43 -0.32 1.29 7.74
CA CYS A 43 -1.25 2.41 7.72
C CYS A 43 -0.58 3.59 8.43
N THR A 44 -0.20 4.61 7.68
CA THR A 44 0.51 5.80 8.19
C THR A 44 -0.20 7.04 7.69
N ASP A 45 -0.37 8.04 8.55
CA ASP A 45 -1.02 9.31 8.23
C ASP A 45 -2.40 9.15 7.54
N GLY A 46 -3.13 8.11 7.95
CA GLY A 46 -4.45 7.75 7.40
C GLY A 46 -4.42 7.02 6.06
N GLY A 47 -3.28 6.98 5.35
CA GLY A 47 -3.11 6.28 4.09
C GLY A 47 -2.63 4.83 4.25
N VAL A 48 -2.80 4.03 3.21
CA VAL A 48 -2.31 2.65 3.15
C VAL A 48 -1.00 2.59 2.38
N GLN A 49 -0.07 1.78 2.88
CA GLN A 49 1.16 1.40 2.19
C GLN A 49 1.31 -0.12 2.21
N ILE A 50 1.81 -0.70 1.13
CA ILE A 50 2.08 -2.14 1.02
C ILE A 50 3.54 -2.35 0.61
N TYR A 51 4.10 -3.50 0.96
CA TYR A 51 5.51 -3.80 0.72
C TYR A 51 5.65 -5.08 -0.08
N PHE A 52 6.49 -5.04 -1.11
CA PHE A 52 6.94 -6.21 -1.87
C PHE A 52 8.47 -6.22 -1.82
N GLU A 53 9.02 -7.16 -1.06
CA GLU A 53 10.44 -7.27 -0.74
C GLU A 53 11.03 -5.93 -0.26
N ILE A 54 11.83 -5.29 -1.10
CA ILE A 54 12.54 -4.03 -0.82
C ILE A 54 11.82 -2.79 -1.36
N VAL A 55 10.66 -2.95 -2.00
CA VAL A 55 9.86 -1.87 -2.57
C VAL A 55 8.66 -1.56 -1.69
N GLN A 56 8.56 -0.31 -1.24
CA GLN A 56 7.35 0.22 -0.64
C GLN A 56 6.44 0.77 -1.74
N VAL A 57 5.16 0.42 -1.72
CA VAL A 57 4.13 1.02 -2.57
C VAL A 57 3.23 1.88 -1.68
N SER A 58 3.27 3.18 -1.91
CA SER A 58 2.42 4.16 -1.24
C SER A 58 1.09 4.26 -1.99
N LEU A 59 0.01 3.72 -1.43
CA LEU A 59 -1.33 3.76 -2.05
C LEU A 59 -2.11 5.02 -1.67
N GLY A 60 -1.75 5.65 -0.55
CA GLY A 60 -2.50 6.77 0.00
C GLY A 60 -3.92 6.37 0.40
N ASN A 61 -4.91 7.18 0.03
CA ASN A 61 -6.31 6.98 0.36
C ASN A 61 -7.15 6.70 -0.88
N GLY A 62 -8.03 5.70 -0.79
CA GLY A 62 -9.03 5.40 -1.82
C GLY A 62 -8.45 5.01 -3.19
N ASN A 63 -9.36 4.79 -4.14
CA ASN A 63 -9.06 4.34 -5.50
C ASN A 63 -8.12 3.11 -5.56
N TYR A 64 -8.23 2.21 -4.57
CA TYR A 64 -7.27 1.12 -4.40
C TYR A 64 -7.31 0.14 -5.57
N GLU A 65 -8.49 -0.12 -6.14
CA GLU A 65 -8.60 -1.03 -7.28
C GLU A 65 -7.73 -0.56 -8.46
N GLU A 66 -7.87 0.71 -8.85
CA GLU A 66 -7.18 1.27 -10.00
C GLU A 66 -5.67 1.32 -9.77
N LYS A 67 -5.25 1.75 -8.57
CA LYS A 67 -3.85 1.79 -8.15
C LYS A 67 -3.23 0.39 -8.13
N LEU A 68 -3.91 -0.60 -7.53
CA LEU A 68 -3.39 -1.97 -7.38
C LEU A 68 -3.26 -2.70 -8.72
N ARG A 69 -4.11 -2.38 -9.71
CA ARG A 69 -3.97 -2.91 -11.07
C ARG A 69 -2.62 -2.56 -11.71
N GLN A 70 -2.03 -1.42 -11.35
CA GLN A 70 -0.74 -0.97 -11.90
C GLN A 70 0.48 -1.57 -11.19
N VAL A 71 0.30 -2.18 -10.01
CA VAL A 71 1.43 -2.59 -9.16
C VAL A 71 2.29 -3.66 -9.83
N GLU A 72 1.70 -4.79 -10.27
CA GLU A 72 2.47 -5.87 -10.90
C GLU A 72 3.27 -5.44 -12.14
N PRO A 73 2.70 -4.75 -13.14
CA PRO A 73 3.46 -4.34 -14.31
C PRO A 73 4.56 -3.32 -13.98
N ILE A 74 4.37 -2.45 -12.99
CA ILE A 74 5.41 -1.50 -12.57
C ILE A 74 6.53 -2.22 -11.84
N LEU A 75 6.22 -3.11 -10.90
CA LEU A 75 7.25 -3.87 -10.17
C LEU A 75 8.15 -4.66 -11.12
N LYS A 76 7.58 -5.29 -12.15
CA LYS A 76 8.35 -5.98 -13.21
C LYS A 76 9.33 -5.02 -13.91
N LYS A 77 8.86 -3.84 -14.34
CA LYS A 77 9.71 -2.81 -14.95
C LYS A 77 10.79 -2.30 -14.00
N LEU A 78 10.47 -2.12 -12.71
CA LEU A 78 11.44 -1.67 -11.71
C LEU A 78 12.56 -2.69 -11.51
N THR A 79 12.24 -3.98 -11.47
CA THR A 79 13.26 -5.05 -11.40
C THR A 79 14.19 -5.05 -12.62
N GLU A 80 13.66 -4.76 -13.80
CA GLU A 80 14.44 -4.67 -15.05
C GLU A 80 15.34 -3.41 -15.09
N LEU A 81 14.79 -2.25 -14.72
CA LEU A 81 15.49 -0.96 -14.82
C LEU A 81 16.43 -0.69 -13.63
N TYR A 82 16.08 -1.19 -12.45
CA TYR A 82 16.77 -0.92 -11.19
C TYR A 82 16.95 -2.22 -10.37
N PRO A 83 17.70 -3.20 -10.87
CA PRO A 83 17.83 -4.50 -10.23
C PRO A 83 18.40 -4.37 -8.81
N GLY A 84 17.69 -4.95 -7.84
CA GLY A 84 18.08 -4.94 -6.42
C GLY A 84 18.02 -3.57 -5.75
N LYS A 85 17.29 -2.59 -6.32
CA LYS A 85 17.11 -1.27 -5.72
C LYS A 85 15.84 -1.19 -4.89
N ALA A 86 16.01 -0.87 -3.61
CA ALA A 86 14.92 -0.49 -2.74
C ALA A 86 14.40 0.89 -3.11
N GLY A 87 13.15 1.20 -2.75
CA GLY A 87 12.58 2.52 -2.98
C GLY A 87 11.09 2.59 -2.71
N VAL A 88 10.51 3.76 -2.98
CA VAL A 88 9.08 4.04 -2.81
C VAL A 88 8.46 4.29 -4.18
N LEU A 89 7.45 3.48 -4.52
CA LEU A 89 6.55 3.70 -5.64
C LEU A 89 5.35 4.52 -5.16
N HIS A 90 5.19 5.72 -5.72
CA HIS A 90 4.16 6.67 -5.31
C HIS A 90 2.90 6.55 -6.16
N LEU A 91 1.87 5.88 -5.61
CA LEU A 91 0.54 5.76 -6.22
C LEU A 91 -0.52 6.57 -5.47
N GLU A 92 -0.16 7.29 -4.39
CA GLU A 92 -1.12 8.04 -3.58
C GLU A 92 -1.93 9.07 -4.38
N ASN A 93 -1.30 9.66 -5.40
CA ASN A 93 -1.87 10.68 -6.28
C ASN A 93 -2.16 10.16 -7.70
N TYR A 94 -2.06 8.84 -7.92
CA TYR A 94 -2.32 8.25 -9.22
C TYR A 94 -3.81 8.20 -9.57
N ASP A 95 -4.12 8.51 -10.82
CA ASP A 95 -5.38 8.31 -11.52
C ASP A 95 -5.14 7.93 -13.00
N ALA A 96 -6.22 7.66 -13.74
CA ALA A 96 -6.15 7.28 -15.16
C ALA A 96 -5.53 8.36 -16.08
N GLU A 97 -5.49 9.62 -15.65
CA GLU A 97 -4.99 10.76 -16.42
C GLU A 97 -3.51 11.06 -16.11
N SER A 98 -2.94 10.37 -15.13
CA SER A 98 -1.57 10.56 -14.67
C SER A 98 -0.56 10.22 -15.78
N GLU A 99 0.23 11.21 -16.20
CA GLU A 99 1.27 11.06 -17.24
C GLU A 99 2.45 10.20 -16.77
N SER A 100 2.73 10.18 -15.47
CA SER A 100 3.84 9.42 -14.89
C SER A 100 3.57 9.00 -13.46
N ILE A 101 4.27 7.95 -13.03
CA ILE A 101 4.19 7.40 -11.67
C ILE A 101 5.60 7.47 -11.06
N PRO A 102 5.82 8.29 -10.02
CA PRO A 102 7.15 8.44 -9.43
C PRO A 102 7.63 7.19 -8.70
N PHE A 103 8.92 6.86 -8.89
CA PHE A 103 9.65 5.93 -8.05
C PHE A 103 10.89 6.61 -7.49
N VAL A 104 11.02 6.64 -6.16
CA VAL A 104 12.17 7.24 -5.47
C VAL A 104 13.03 6.13 -4.87
N PRO A 105 14.23 5.87 -5.42
CA PRO A 105 15.16 4.90 -4.85
C PRO A 105 15.57 5.27 -3.43
N ALA A 106 15.76 4.27 -2.57
CA ALA A 106 16.39 4.48 -1.28
C ALA A 106 17.85 4.90 -1.45
N ALA A 107 18.33 5.78 -0.56
CA ALA A 107 19.71 6.27 -0.53
C ALA A 107 20.71 5.17 -0.13
#